data_AF-A0A6J6I3X5-F1
#
_entry.id   AF-A0A6J6I3X5-F1
#
_cell.length_a   1.000
_cell.length_b   1.000
_cell.length_c   1.000
_cell.angle_alpha   90.00
_cell.angle_beta   90.00
_cell.angle_gamma   90.00
#
_symmetry.space_group_name_H-M   'P 1'
#
loop_
_entity.id
_entity.type
_entity.pdbx_description
1 polymer ?
#
loop_
_entity_poly.entity_id
_entity_poly.type
_entity_poly.pdbx_seq_one_letter_code
_entity_poly.pdbx_strand_id
1 'polypeptide(L)'
;MNVSPRLEFLKYRTPADLENYAMAPGGSIYGTSSNSAASAFLRARNRSKTKGLFCVGGSAHPGGGLPLVGISAEIVANCIGKA
;
A
#
# COMPACT_ATOMS: atom_id res chain seq x y z
N MET A 1 22.99 -23.74 -8.05
CA MET A 1 22.78 -23.64 -9.51
C MET A 1 23.21 -22.24 -9.94
N ASN A 2 24.17 -22.09 -10.85
CA ASN A 2 24.56 -20.78 -11.37
C ASN A 2 23.61 -20.40 -12.51
N VAL A 3 22.78 -19.38 -12.28
CA VAL A 3 21.78 -18.90 -13.25
C VAL A 3 22.30 -17.81 -14.18
N SER A 4 23.46 -17.22 -13.87
CA SER A 4 24.03 -16.09 -14.61
C SER A 4 24.22 -16.35 -16.11
N PRO A 5 24.67 -17.55 -16.57
CA PRO A 5 24.81 -17.82 -18.00
C PRO A 5 23.50 -17.86 -18.80
N ARG A 6 22.33 -17.82 -18.14
CA ARG A 6 21.01 -17.94 -18.75
C ARG A 6 20.19 -16.64 -18.69
N LEU A 7 20.78 -15.54 -18.22
CA LEU A 7 20.08 -14.26 -18.12
C LEU A 7 20.10 -13.53 -19.46
N GLU A 8 18.94 -13.33 -20.07
CA GLU A 8 18.77 -12.47 -21.25
C GLU A 8 18.59 -10.99 -20.86
N PHE A 9 18.00 -10.75 -19.70
CA PHE A 9 17.73 -9.41 -19.18
C PHE A 9 17.87 -9.38 -17.66
N LEU A 10 18.41 -8.29 -17.15
CA LEU A 10 18.52 -8.01 -15.73
C LEU A 10 18.25 -6.52 -15.49
N LYS A 11 17.39 -6.24 -14.52
CA LYS A 11 17.15 -4.88 -14.03
C LYS A 11 17.15 -4.86 -12.52
N TYR A 12 17.94 -3.95 -11.97
CA TYR A 12 17.95 -3.68 -10.54
C TYR A 12 16.83 -2.71 -10.18
N ARG A 13 16.18 -2.98 -9.05
CA ARG A 13 15.29 -2.05 -8.36
C ARG A 13 15.60 -2.09 -6.88
N THR A 14 15.69 -0.92 -6.29
CA THR A 14 15.97 -0.66 -4.89
C THR A 14 14.73 -0.10 -4.21
N PRO A 15 14.70 -0.02 -2.87
CA PRO A 15 13.63 0.68 -2.16
C PRO A 15 13.44 2.14 -2.63
N ALA A 16 14.54 2.84 -2.95
CA ALA A 16 14.49 4.21 -3.46
C ALA A 16 13.74 4.31 -4.81
N ASP A 17 13.86 3.30 -5.67
CA ASP A 17 13.11 3.24 -6.92
C ASP A 17 11.60 3.13 -6.67
N LEU A 18 11.19 2.33 -5.68
CA LEU A 18 9.78 2.20 -5.33
C LEU A 18 9.22 3.46 -4.67
N GLU A 19 10.01 4.09 -3.80
CA GLU A 19 9.67 5.36 -3.17
C GLU A 19 9.39 6.44 -4.21
N ASN A 20 10.27 6.57 -5.20
CA ASN A 20 10.10 7.54 -6.29
C ASN A 20 8.97 7.16 -7.24
N TYR A 21 8.86 5.88 -7.61
CA TYR A 21 7.89 5.41 -8.62
C TYR A 21 6.45 5.40 -8.10
N ALA A 22 6.25 4.96 -6.87
CA ALA A 22 4.91 4.74 -6.29
C ALA A 22 4.57 5.71 -5.16
N MET A 23 5.43 6.71 -4.90
CA MET A 23 5.32 7.61 -3.75
C MET A 23 5.17 6.84 -2.43
N ALA A 24 5.94 5.75 -2.29
CA ALA A 24 5.92 4.86 -1.14
C ALA A 24 7.07 5.20 -0.18
N PRO A 25 6.84 5.94 0.93
CA PRO A 25 7.92 6.43 1.77
C PRO A 25 8.83 5.30 2.28
N GLY A 26 10.14 5.49 2.18
CA GLY A 26 11.15 4.48 2.51
C GLY A 26 11.14 3.22 1.64
N GLY A 27 10.42 3.22 0.52
CA GLY A 27 10.25 2.05 -0.35
C GLY A 27 9.44 0.92 0.29
N SER A 28 8.52 1.23 1.21
CA SER A 28 7.68 0.21 1.84
C SER A 28 6.63 -0.37 0.88
N ILE A 29 6.57 -1.70 0.79
CA ILE A 29 5.58 -2.41 -0.03
C ILE A 29 4.21 -2.59 0.65
N TYR A 30 4.11 -2.35 1.96
CA TYR A 30 2.90 -2.60 2.76
C TYR A 30 2.51 -1.44 3.69
N GLY A 31 3.03 -0.23 3.43
CA GLY A 31 2.82 0.92 4.30
C GLY A 31 3.53 0.74 5.65
N THR A 32 2.89 1.12 6.75
CA THR A 32 3.45 0.95 8.11
C THR A 32 3.62 -0.54 8.44
N SER A 33 4.76 -0.91 9.04
CA SER A 33 5.07 -2.31 9.39
C SER A 33 4.03 -2.91 10.32
N SER A 34 3.77 -4.22 10.18
CA SER A 34 2.80 -4.97 11.01
C SER A 34 3.48 -5.80 12.10
N ASN A 35 4.64 -5.33 12.58
CA ASN A 35 5.50 -6.08 13.52
C ASN A 35 4.95 -6.09 14.95
N SER A 36 3.78 -5.50 15.18
CA SER A 36 3.07 -5.55 16.45
C SER A 36 1.56 -5.56 16.19
N ALA A 37 0.77 -6.09 17.13
CA ALA A 37 -0.68 -6.01 17.07
C ALA A 37 -1.17 -4.54 17.04
N ALA A 38 -0.43 -3.63 17.67
CA ALA A 38 -0.74 -2.20 17.70
C ALA A 38 -0.61 -1.53 16.31
N SER A 39 0.19 -2.08 15.41
CA SER A 39 0.45 -1.50 14.09
C SER A 39 -0.80 -1.31 13.23
N ALA A 40 -1.81 -2.16 13.41
CA ALA A 40 -3.08 -2.03 12.68
C ALA A 40 -3.82 -0.73 13.00
N PHE A 41 -3.65 -0.20 14.23
CA PHE A 41 -4.30 1.04 14.69
C PHE A 41 -3.58 2.31 14.24
N LEU A 42 -2.33 2.20 13.74
CA LEU A 42 -1.57 3.32 13.20
C LEU A 42 -1.89 3.63 11.73
N ARG A 43 -2.63 2.74 11.05
CA ARG A 43 -3.04 2.92 9.64
C ARG A 43 -4.03 4.07 9.52
N ALA A 44 -3.95 4.81 8.41
CA ALA A 44 -4.92 5.87 8.13
C ALA A 44 -6.33 5.29 8.03
N ARG A 45 -7.31 5.93 8.69
CA ARG A 45 -8.73 5.55 8.56
C ARG A 45 -9.24 5.89 7.16
N ASN A 46 -10.12 5.06 6.61
CA ASN A 46 -10.68 5.31 5.28
C ASN A 46 -11.49 6.62 5.18
N ARG A 47 -12.11 7.05 6.28
CA ARG A 47 -12.75 8.36 6.40
C ARG A 47 -11.87 9.29 7.23
N SER A 48 -11.47 10.42 6.64
CA SER A 48 -10.68 11.42 7.36
C SER A 48 -11.56 12.24 8.31
N LYS A 49 -10.93 13.09 9.13
CA LYS A 49 -11.67 14.08 9.94
C LYS A 49 -12.28 15.21 9.09
N THR A 50 -11.75 15.43 7.89
CA THR A 50 -12.23 16.45 6.95
C THR A 50 -13.39 15.88 6.14
N LYS A 51 -14.53 16.58 6.15
CA LYS A 51 -15.74 16.16 5.43
C LYS A 51 -15.44 16.02 3.93
N GLY A 52 -15.81 14.87 3.36
CA GLY A 52 -15.62 14.58 1.93
C GLY A 52 -14.22 14.08 1.54
N LEU A 53 -13.28 13.98 2.49
CA LEU A 53 -11.94 13.45 2.22
C LEU A 53 -11.80 12.01 2.74
N PHE A 54 -11.39 11.11 1.85
CA PHE A 54 -11.22 9.68 2.09
C PHE A 54 -9.80 9.23 1.79
N CYS A 55 -9.33 8.20 2.51
CA CYS A 55 -8.04 7.56 2.28
C CYS A 55 -8.27 6.12 1.81
N VAL A 56 -7.62 5.73 0.72
CA VAL A 56 -7.74 4.40 0.10
C VAL A 56 -6.36 3.85 -0.24
N GLY A 57 -6.17 2.55 -0.13
CA GLY A 57 -4.96 1.85 -0.56
C GLY A 57 -4.16 1.24 0.58
N GLY A 58 -2.91 0.84 0.30
CA GLY A 58 -2.14 -0.05 1.17
C GLY A 58 -1.67 0.56 2.49
N SER A 59 -1.62 1.89 2.57
CA SER A 59 -1.28 2.63 3.80
C SER A 59 -2.51 3.02 4.62
N ALA A 60 -3.71 2.74 4.11
CA ALA A 60 -4.97 2.92 4.82
C ALA A 60 -5.47 1.59 5.39
N HIS A 61 -6.50 1.65 6.22
CA HIS A 61 -7.23 0.46 6.63
C HIS A 61 -7.83 -0.26 5.39
N PRO A 62 -7.86 -1.60 5.35
CA PRO A 62 -7.33 -2.54 6.33
C PRO A 62 -5.80 -2.77 6.27
N GLY A 63 -5.12 -2.45 5.17
CA GLY A 63 -3.66 -2.53 5.08
C GLY A 63 -3.16 -2.78 3.66
N GLY A 64 -1.87 -3.13 3.55
CA GLY A 64 -1.22 -3.37 2.27
C GLY A 64 -1.47 -4.76 1.67
N GLY A 65 -1.16 -4.89 0.37
CA GLY A 65 -1.38 -6.11 -0.42
C GLY A 65 -2.65 -6.05 -1.24
N LEU A 66 -2.64 -6.67 -2.42
CA LEU A 66 -3.72 -6.56 -3.40
C LEU A 66 -5.12 -6.82 -2.81
N PRO A 67 -5.35 -7.88 -2.01
CA PRO A 67 -6.67 -8.11 -1.42
C PRO A 67 -7.10 -6.99 -0.47
N LEU A 68 -6.22 -6.54 0.42
CA LEU A 68 -6.53 -5.50 1.42
C LEU A 68 -6.73 -4.12 0.78
N VAL A 69 -6.00 -3.83 -0.29
CA VAL A 69 -6.20 -2.64 -1.12
C VAL A 69 -7.60 -2.66 -1.75
N GLY A 70 -8.03 -3.80 -2.28
CA GLY A 70 -9.39 -3.96 -2.83
C GLY A 70 -10.47 -3.72 -1.78
N ILE A 71 -10.33 -4.31 -0.58
CA ILE A 71 -11.26 -4.09 0.53
C ILE A 71 -11.26 -2.61 0.98
N SER A 72 -10.09 -1.96 1.01
CA SER A 72 -9.98 -0.52 1.30
C SER A 72 -10.82 0.31 0.32
N ALA A 73 -10.76 -0.01 -0.96
CA ALA A 73 -11.52 0.66 -2.01
C ALA A 73 -13.04 0.42 -1.86
N GLU A 74 -13.45 -0.81 -1.54
CA GLU A 74 -14.85 -1.15 -1.28
C GLU A 74 -15.42 -0.34 -0.10
N ILE A 75 -14.68 -0.25 1.01
CA ILE A 75 -15.09 0.55 2.19
C ILE A 75 -15.27 2.02 1.81
N VAL A 76 -14.33 2.60 1.06
CA VAL A 76 -14.41 4.00 0.64
C VAL A 76 -15.57 4.23 -0.35
N ALA A 77 -15.76 3.35 -1.32
CA ALA A 77 -16.88 3.43 -2.26
C ALA A 77 -18.23 3.40 -1.52
N ASN A 78 -18.39 2.49 -0.55
CA ASN A 78 -19.59 2.42 0.29
C ASN A 78 -19.77 3.68 1.17
N CYS A 79 -18.69 4.33 1.60
CA CYS A 79 -18.75 5.59 2.33
C CYS A 79 -19.20 6.78 1.46
N ILE A 80 -18.81 6.79 0.17
CA ILE A 80 -19.19 7.83 -0.79
C ILE A 80 -20.65 7.66 -1.19
N GLY A 81 -21.10 6.42 -1.39
CA GLY A 81 -22.46 6.09 -1.82
C GLY A 81 -22.57 5.95 -3.34
N LYS A 82 -23.80 5.70 -3.80
CA LYS A 82 -24.10 5.63 -5.24
C LYS A 82 -24.05 7.02 -5.86
N ALA A 83 -23.62 7.08 -7.12
CA ALA A 83 -23.75 8.26 -7.96
C ALA A 83 -25.22 8.56 -8.29
#